data_AF-A0A847Y1S8-F1
#
_entry.id   AF-A0A847Y1S8-F1
#
_cell.length_a   1.000
_cell.length_b   1.000
_cell.length_c   1.000
_cell.angle_alpha   90.00
_cell.angle_beta   90.00
_cell.angle_gamma   90.00
#
_symmetry.space_group_name_H-M   'P 1'
#
loop_
_entity.id
_entity.type
_entity.pdbx_description
1 polymer ?
#
loop_
_entity_poly.entity_id
_entity_poly.type
_entity_poly.pdbx_seq_one_letter_code
_entity_poly.pdbx_strand_id
1 'polypeptide(L)'
;TTVAPGAYADLTVVATAPSSPGTYDTRWVLTNANGENFSSFDLTINVVQGASSSSAGPTETGVPNACDAIQTVDGDYGAGTYTFDLSGGQVRITYSASSDLENGSIKYTYTDTDAGGDDINTVSIAASANDAFVVGDADKDMHQLTLVISFTKGSLTVTNIKSVASNSNCW
;
A
#
# COMPACT_ATOMS: atom_id res chain seq x y z
N THR A 1 -35.08 38.68 -24.15
CA THR A 1 -35.92 38.30 -25.30
C THR A 1 -37.37 38.45 -24.89
N THR A 2 -38.24 38.92 -25.80
CA THR A 2 -39.67 39.09 -25.52
C THR A 2 -40.43 37.90 -26.09
N VAL A 3 -41.31 37.30 -25.29
CA VAL A 3 -42.11 36.13 -25.70
C VAL A 3 -43.48 36.63 -26.14
N ALA A 4 -43.90 36.27 -27.36
CA ALA A 4 -45.21 36.66 -27.87
C ALA A 4 -46.35 35.95 -27.10
N PRO A 5 -47.56 36.53 -27.02
CA PRO A 5 -48.71 35.86 -26.41
C PRO A 5 -48.97 34.49 -27.04
N GLY A 6 -49.13 33.46 -26.21
CA GLY A 6 -49.33 32.07 -26.64
C GLY A 6 -48.07 31.33 -27.10
N ALA A 7 -46.89 31.98 -27.09
CA ALA A 7 -45.61 31.35 -27.36
C ALA A 7 -44.96 30.80 -26.08
N TYR A 8 -44.04 29.85 -26.25
CA TYR A 8 -43.27 29.25 -25.17
C TYR A 8 -41.85 29.81 -25.13
N ALA A 9 -41.23 29.80 -23.95
CA ALA A 9 -39.82 30.07 -23.76
C ALA A 9 -39.25 29.23 -22.62
N ASP A 10 -37.98 28.83 -22.76
CA ASP A 10 -37.25 28.15 -21.71
C ASP A 10 -36.65 29.16 -20.72
N LEU A 11 -36.79 28.86 -19.44
CA LEU A 11 -36.22 29.65 -18.33
C LEU A 11 -35.11 28.82 -17.69
N THR A 12 -33.87 29.31 -17.76
CA THR A 12 -32.71 28.65 -17.14
C THR A 12 -32.31 29.38 -15.87
N VAL A 13 -32.28 28.66 -14.76
CA VAL A 13 -31.77 29.14 -13.47
C VAL A 13 -30.53 28.33 -13.12
N VAL A 14 -29.42 29.02 -12.82
CA VAL A 14 -28.19 28.38 -12.33
C VAL A 14 -28.19 28.46 -10.81
N ALA A 15 -28.10 27.30 -10.15
CA ALA A 15 -28.05 27.19 -8.70
C ALA A 15 -26.88 26.29 -8.26
N THR A 16 -26.27 26.64 -7.13
CA THR A 16 -25.25 25.81 -6.46
C THR A 16 -25.90 25.12 -5.27
N ALA A 17 -25.75 23.79 -5.17
CA ALA A 17 -26.26 23.04 -4.04
C ALA A 17 -25.56 23.47 -2.72
N PRO A 18 -26.32 23.67 -1.64
CA PRO A 18 -25.76 23.89 -0.31
C PRO A 18 -24.82 22.76 0.13
N SER A 19 -23.83 23.09 0.97
CA SER A 19 -22.84 22.12 1.47
C SER A 19 -23.38 21.19 2.57
N SER A 20 -24.51 21.53 3.17
CA SER A 20 -25.16 20.69 4.19
C SER A 20 -26.30 19.89 3.56
N PRO A 21 -26.43 18.59 3.90
CA PRO A 21 -27.60 17.82 3.53
C PRO A 21 -28.89 18.45 4.09
N GLY A 22 -29.95 18.40 3.30
CA GLY A 22 -31.23 19.00 3.65
C GLY A 22 -32.11 19.29 2.45
N THR A 23 -33.37 19.65 2.73
CA THR A 23 -34.31 20.14 1.74
C THR A 23 -34.30 21.66 1.76
N TYR A 24 -34.11 22.27 0.59
CA TYR A 24 -34.04 23.71 0.42
C TYR A 24 -35.09 24.15 -0.58
N ASP A 25 -36.06 24.94 -0.12
CA ASP A 25 -37.09 25.51 -0.96
C ASP A 25 -36.73 26.94 -1.35
N THR A 26 -36.81 27.24 -2.64
CA THR A 26 -36.64 28.58 -3.18
C THR A 26 -37.87 28.97 -3.99
N ARG A 27 -38.27 30.24 -3.88
CA ARG A 27 -39.39 30.80 -4.65
C ARG A 27 -38.88 31.84 -5.62
N TRP A 28 -39.22 31.66 -6.88
CA TRP A 28 -38.91 32.59 -7.96
C TRP A 28 -40.18 33.29 -8.40
N VAL A 29 -40.11 34.61 -8.55
CA VAL A 29 -41.23 35.44 -9.00
C VAL A 29 -40.83 36.11 -10.29
N LEU A 30 -41.66 35.96 -11.32
CA LEU A 30 -41.52 36.63 -12.60
C LEU A 30 -42.17 38.00 -12.51
N THR A 31 -41.36 39.03 -12.75
CA THR A 31 -41.75 40.44 -12.68
C THR A 31 -41.59 41.06 -14.05
N ASN A 32 -42.61 41.80 -14.51
CA ASN A 32 -42.54 42.50 -15.79
C ASN A 32 -41.67 43.78 -15.67
N ALA A 33 -41.43 44.45 -16.79
CA ALA A 33 -40.61 45.67 -16.82
C ALA A 33 -41.19 46.84 -15.99
N ASN A 34 -42.49 46.80 -15.66
CA ASN A 34 -43.16 47.79 -14.81
C ASN A 34 -43.04 47.47 -13.31
N GLY A 35 -42.39 46.36 -12.94
CA GLY A 35 -42.29 45.90 -11.55
C GLY A 35 -43.48 45.07 -11.08
N GLU A 36 -44.39 44.67 -11.98
CA GLU A 36 -45.57 43.89 -11.61
C GLU A 36 -45.26 42.39 -11.67
N ASN A 37 -45.51 41.68 -10.57
CA ASN A 37 -45.37 40.24 -10.50
C ASN A 37 -46.53 39.57 -11.23
N PHE A 38 -46.24 38.66 -12.15
CA PHE A 38 -47.27 38.02 -12.97
C PHE A 38 -47.26 36.49 -12.91
N SER A 39 -46.22 35.89 -12.33
CA SER A 39 -46.15 34.45 -12.11
C SER A 39 -45.09 34.12 -11.06
N SER A 40 -45.14 32.92 -10.48
CA SER A 40 -44.09 32.40 -9.61
C SER A 40 -43.97 30.90 -9.76
N PHE A 41 -42.79 30.37 -9.46
CA PHE A 41 -42.55 28.95 -9.34
C PHE A 41 -41.65 28.65 -8.15
N ASP A 42 -41.82 27.47 -7.58
CA ASP A 42 -41.01 26.98 -6.47
C ASP A 42 -40.00 25.94 -6.99
N LEU A 43 -38.76 26.02 -6.52
CA LEU A 43 -37.70 25.05 -6.78
C LEU A 43 -37.27 24.45 -5.44
N THR A 44 -37.54 23.15 -5.29
CA THR A 44 -37.09 22.35 -4.15
C THR A 44 -35.81 21.61 -4.52
N ILE A 45 -34.75 21.83 -3.75
CA ILE A 45 -33.46 21.16 -3.88
C ILE A 45 -33.31 20.21 -2.70
N ASN A 46 -33.26 18.91 -2.99
CA ASN A 46 -32.95 17.88 -2.00
C ASN A 46 -31.45 17.57 -2.07
N VAL A 47 -30.69 18.14 -1.15
CA VAL A 47 -29.28 17.81 -0.98
C VAL A 47 -29.20 16.56 -0.12
N VAL A 48 -28.90 15.43 -0.75
CA VAL A 48 -28.63 14.19 -0.04
C VAL A 48 -27.16 14.17 0.37
N GLN A 49 -26.88 13.65 1.57
CA GLN A 49 -25.52 13.21 1.86
C GLN A 49 -25.17 12.15 0.83
N GLY A 50 -24.11 12.38 0.04
CA GLY A 50 -23.57 11.33 -0.81
C GLY A 50 -23.35 10.11 0.08
N ALA A 51 -23.85 8.94 -0.33
CA ALA A 51 -23.51 7.72 0.36
C ALA A 51 -21.99 7.71 0.46
N SER A 52 -21.45 7.71 1.69
CA SER A 52 -20.11 7.20 1.86
C SER A 52 -20.20 5.80 1.29
N SER A 53 -19.62 5.59 0.10
CA SER A 53 -19.19 4.27 -0.25
C SER A 53 -18.18 3.92 0.84
N SER A 54 -18.66 3.27 1.90
CA SER A 54 -17.90 2.15 2.42
C SER A 54 -17.85 1.17 1.24
N SER A 55 -16.93 1.45 0.29
CA SER A 55 -16.22 0.34 -0.31
C SER A 55 -15.81 -0.46 0.91
N ALA A 56 -16.28 -1.70 1.00
CA ALA A 56 -15.68 -2.63 1.92
C ALA A 56 -14.17 -2.41 1.72
N GLY A 57 -13.49 -1.92 2.77
CA GLY A 57 -12.06 -2.16 2.85
C GLY A 57 -11.88 -3.67 2.67
N PRO A 58 -10.72 -4.13 2.18
CA PRO A 58 -10.44 -5.55 2.08
C PRO A 58 -11.00 -6.20 3.34
N THR A 59 -11.89 -7.20 3.18
CA THR A 59 -12.28 -8.03 4.30
C THR A 59 -10.98 -8.41 4.95
N GLU A 60 -10.77 -8.05 6.22
CA GLU A 60 -9.76 -8.74 6.99
C GLU A 60 -10.18 -10.22 6.93
N THR A 61 -9.64 -10.95 5.98
CA THR A 61 -9.14 -12.29 6.26
C THR A 61 -8.28 -12.05 7.48
N GLY A 62 -8.85 -12.33 8.66
CA GLY A 62 -8.34 -11.85 9.95
C GLY A 62 -6.83 -11.89 9.88
N VAL A 63 -6.18 -10.73 10.10
CA VAL A 63 -4.76 -10.51 9.77
C VAL A 63 -4.06 -11.83 10.02
N PRO A 64 -3.60 -12.56 8.98
CA PRO A 64 -2.83 -13.76 9.21
C PRO A 64 -1.84 -13.33 10.28
N ASN A 65 -1.80 -14.05 11.40
CA ASN A 65 -0.88 -13.65 12.45
C ASN A 65 0.49 -13.51 11.75
N ALA A 66 1.35 -12.60 12.17
CA ALA A 66 2.51 -12.30 11.32
C ALA A 66 3.47 -13.50 11.13
N CYS A 67 3.22 -14.65 11.80
CA CYS A 67 3.78 -15.97 11.49
C CYS A 67 3.05 -16.75 10.36
N ASP A 68 1.76 -16.57 10.16
CA ASP A 68 0.98 -17.24 9.11
C ASP A 68 1.33 -16.73 7.71
N ALA A 69 1.91 -15.52 7.61
CA ALA A 69 2.40 -14.93 6.37
C ALA A 69 3.82 -15.35 5.99
N ILE A 70 4.42 -16.35 6.66
CA ILE A 70 5.80 -16.78 6.37
C ILE A 70 5.95 -17.16 4.89
N GLN A 71 6.72 -16.38 4.13
CA GLN A 71 7.20 -16.80 2.81
C GLN A 71 8.49 -17.56 3.00
N THR A 72 8.51 -18.81 2.54
CA THR A 72 9.69 -19.67 2.63
C THR A 72 10.28 -19.91 1.25
N VAL A 73 11.57 -19.61 1.11
CA VAL A 73 12.36 -20.02 -0.04
C VAL A 73 13.35 -21.10 0.42
N ASP A 74 12.99 -22.35 0.18
CA ASP A 74 13.82 -23.52 0.46
C ASP A 74 14.72 -23.83 -0.73
N GLY A 75 16.02 -24.00 -0.48
CA GLY A 75 16.98 -24.37 -1.52
C GLY A 75 18.41 -24.30 -1.01
N ASP A 76 19.28 -25.08 -1.63
CA ASP A 76 20.72 -25.03 -1.37
C ASP A 76 21.38 -23.97 -2.25
N TYR A 77 21.83 -22.86 -1.67
CA TYR A 77 22.52 -21.79 -2.39
C TYR A 77 24.03 -21.83 -2.14
N GLY A 78 24.81 -22.07 -3.19
CA GLY A 78 26.28 -22.08 -3.16
C GLY A 78 26.92 -20.70 -3.32
N ALA A 79 28.19 -20.63 -3.75
CA ALA A 79 28.84 -19.36 -4.06
C ALA A 79 28.12 -18.67 -5.23
N GLY A 80 27.84 -17.37 -5.09
CA GLY A 80 27.15 -16.61 -6.12
C GLY A 80 26.38 -15.41 -5.59
N THR A 81 25.64 -14.78 -6.48
CA THR A 81 24.73 -13.69 -6.16
C THR A 81 23.29 -14.13 -6.43
N TYR A 82 22.41 -13.93 -5.45
CA TYR A 82 21.02 -14.35 -5.49
C TYR A 82 20.12 -13.18 -5.09
N THR A 83 19.06 -12.96 -5.84
CA THR A 83 18.08 -11.90 -5.55
C THR A 83 16.72 -12.53 -5.33
N PHE A 84 16.05 -12.09 -4.27
CA PHE A 84 14.74 -12.56 -3.86
C PHE A 84 13.80 -11.37 -3.76
N ASP A 85 12.64 -11.48 -4.39
CA ASP A 85 11.51 -10.59 -4.15
C ASP A 85 10.82 -11.09 -2.89
N LEU A 86 10.77 -10.26 -1.86
CA LEU A 86 10.24 -10.62 -0.56
C LEU A 86 9.09 -9.68 -0.19
N SER A 87 8.22 -10.19 0.67
CA SER A 87 7.15 -9.42 1.30
C SER A 87 7.24 -9.65 2.81
N GLY A 88 7.37 -8.58 3.58
CA GLY A 88 7.50 -8.61 5.05
C GLY A 88 8.68 -7.80 5.58
N GLY A 89 8.71 -7.53 6.88
CA GLY A 89 9.68 -6.59 7.46
C GLY A 89 11.00 -7.20 7.93
N GLN A 90 10.98 -8.47 8.33
CA GLN A 90 12.18 -9.17 8.77
C GLN A 90 12.37 -10.48 8.01
N VAL A 91 13.64 -10.85 7.84
CA VAL A 91 14.04 -12.11 7.20
C VAL A 91 15.08 -12.84 8.01
N ARG A 92 14.86 -14.13 8.23
CA ARG A 92 15.84 -15.03 8.81
C ARG A 92 16.50 -15.88 7.73
N ILE A 93 17.82 -15.85 7.74
CA ILE A 93 18.66 -16.62 6.82
C ILE A 93 19.35 -17.70 7.64
N THR A 94 19.14 -18.96 7.27
CA THR A 94 19.80 -20.12 7.89
C THR A 94 20.85 -20.68 6.95
N TYR A 95 22.06 -20.92 7.44
CA TYR A 95 23.16 -21.42 6.62
C TYR A 95 23.98 -22.49 7.35
N SER A 96 24.65 -23.31 6.55
CA SER A 96 25.59 -24.34 6.98
C SER A 96 26.91 -24.21 6.26
N ALA A 97 28.01 -24.24 7.02
CA ALA A 97 29.36 -24.27 6.51
C ALA A 97 29.94 -25.69 6.59
N SER A 98 30.68 -26.13 5.57
CA SER A 98 31.51 -27.33 5.69
C SER A 98 32.68 -27.09 6.65
N SER A 99 33.21 -28.16 7.24
CA SER A 99 34.31 -28.08 8.19
C SER A 99 35.64 -27.60 7.59
N ASP A 100 35.77 -27.64 6.27
CA ASP A 100 36.93 -27.17 5.51
C ASP A 100 36.72 -25.78 4.88
N LEU A 101 35.70 -25.04 5.33
CA LEU A 101 35.42 -23.68 4.87
C LEU A 101 36.58 -22.74 5.20
N GLU A 102 37.12 -22.09 4.17
CA GLU A 102 38.13 -21.03 4.29
C GLU A 102 37.58 -19.73 3.69
N ASN A 103 37.74 -18.62 4.42
CA ASN A 103 37.37 -17.25 4.02
C ASN A 103 35.90 -17.11 3.57
N GLY A 104 34.98 -17.85 4.19
CA GLY A 104 33.55 -17.76 3.93
C GLY A 104 32.94 -16.44 4.38
N SER A 105 32.09 -15.83 3.55
CA SER A 105 31.29 -14.66 3.91
C SER A 105 29.93 -14.67 3.22
N ILE A 106 28.95 -14.13 3.93
CA ILE A 106 27.62 -13.79 3.40
C ILE A 106 27.51 -12.28 3.48
N LYS A 107 27.40 -11.63 2.32
CA LYS A 107 27.04 -10.22 2.23
C LYS A 107 25.59 -10.14 1.80
N TYR A 108 24.79 -9.37 2.53
CA TYR A 108 23.41 -9.12 2.16
C TYR A 108 23.18 -7.63 1.94
N THR A 109 22.36 -7.33 0.95
CA THR A 109 21.84 -5.99 0.68
C THR A 109 20.33 -6.10 0.61
N TYR A 110 19.60 -5.27 1.35
CA TYR A 110 18.16 -5.20 1.22
C TYR A 110 17.68 -3.78 0.96
N THR A 111 16.56 -3.70 0.25
CA THR A 111 15.80 -2.48 0.02
C THR A 111 14.52 -2.56 0.82
N ASP A 112 14.34 -1.57 1.68
CA ASP A 112 13.11 -1.29 2.41
C ASP A 112 12.43 -0.08 1.76
N THR A 113 11.14 -0.22 1.41
CA THR A 113 10.38 0.89 0.84
C THR A 113 9.40 1.39 1.90
N ASP A 114 9.82 2.43 2.61
CA ASP A 114 8.90 3.25 3.38
C ASP A 114 8.27 4.30 2.46
N ALA A 115 7.12 4.86 2.84
CA ALA A 115 6.40 5.90 2.10
C ALA A 115 7.22 7.20 1.88
N GLY A 116 8.47 7.26 2.37
CA GLY A 116 9.41 8.38 2.25
C GLY A 116 10.69 8.11 1.42
N GLY A 117 10.92 6.90 0.89
CA GLY A 117 12.09 6.57 0.06
C GLY A 117 12.69 5.19 0.34
N ASP A 118 13.46 4.67 -0.63
CA ASP A 118 14.11 3.35 -0.54
C ASP A 118 15.37 3.40 0.35
N ASP A 119 15.31 2.73 1.50
CA ASP A 119 16.46 2.56 2.40
C ASP A 119 17.26 1.32 1.97
N ILE A 120 18.51 1.53 1.54
CA ILE A 120 19.42 0.45 1.12
C ILE A 120 20.41 0.16 2.25
N ASN A 121 20.30 -1.03 2.85
CA ASN A 121 21.21 -1.49 3.91
C ASN A 121 22.10 -2.61 3.40
N THR A 122 23.41 -2.54 3.68
CA THR A 122 24.38 -3.56 3.25
C THR A 122 25.29 -3.98 4.41
N VAL A 123 25.37 -5.28 4.67
CA VAL A 123 26.18 -5.85 5.76
C VAL A 123 26.87 -7.12 5.28
N SER A 124 28.06 -7.39 5.82
CA SER A 124 28.83 -8.60 5.55
C SER A 124 29.11 -9.35 6.85
N ILE A 125 28.87 -10.66 6.86
CA ILE A 125 29.12 -11.56 8.00
C ILE A 125 30.14 -12.61 7.58
N ALA A 126 31.12 -12.90 8.44
CA ALA A 126 32.02 -14.03 8.25
C ALA A 126 31.29 -15.33 8.59
N ALA A 127 31.32 -16.32 7.69
CA ALA A 127 30.68 -17.61 7.88
C ALA A 127 31.70 -18.64 8.39
N SER A 128 31.41 -19.31 9.50
CA SER A 128 32.34 -20.27 10.12
C SER A 128 31.69 -21.50 10.77
N ALA A 129 30.36 -21.59 10.85
CA ALA A 129 29.62 -22.74 11.38
C ALA A 129 28.17 -22.76 10.85
N ASN A 130 27.36 -23.72 11.31
CA ASN A 130 25.90 -23.68 11.13
C ASN A 130 25.32 -22.58 12.02
N ASP A 131 24.66 -21.60 11.43
CA ASP A 131 24.10 -20.48 12.17
C ASP A 131 22.92 -19.86 11.41
N ALA A 132 22.22 -18.94 12.07
CA ALA A 132 21.20 -18.12 11.45
C ALA A 132 21.24 -16.69 11.97
N PHE A 133 20.94 -15.74 11.10
CA PHE A 133 20.82 -14.34 11.47
C PHE A 133 19.55 -13.75 10.89
N VAL A 134 19.07 -12.68 11.54
CA VAL A 134 17.88 -11.94 11.14
C VAL A 134 18.30 -10.59 10.57
N VAL A 135 17.69 -10.20 9.46
CA VAL A 135 17.89 -8.93 8.76
C VAL A 135 16.56 -8.22 8.57
N GLY A 136 16.62 -6.92 8.25
CA GLY A 136 15.44 -6.07 8.12
C GLY A 136 15.08 -5.38 9.44
N ASP A 137 14.01 -4.59 9.41
CA ASP A 137 13.48 -3.86 10.55
C ASP A 137 12.04 -4.30 10.82
N ALA A 138 11.67 -4.37 12.10
CA ALA A 138 10.34 -4.75 12.52
C ALA A 138 9.24 -3.83 11.99
N ASP A 139 9.54 -2.56 11.68
CA ASP A 139 8.54 -1.53 11.39
C ASP A 139 8.48 -1.18 9.89
N LYS A 140 9.18 -1.93 9.06
CA LYS A 140 9.50 -1.62 7.68
C LYS A 140 9.11 -2.77 6.75
N ASP A 141 9.00 -2.52 5.44
CA ASP A 141 8.63 -3.55 4.46
C ASP A 141 9.80 -3.80 3.50
N MET A 142 10.44 -4.96 3.65
CA MET A 142 11.55 -5.34 2.79
C MET A 142 11.02 -5.90 1.47
N HIS A 143 11.33 -5.23 0.36
CA HIS A 143 10.85 -5.61 -0.97
C HIS A 143 11.83 -6.50 -1.73
N GLN A 144 13.12 -6.30 -1.51
CA GLN A 144 14.16 -7.04 -2.21
C GLN A 144 15.32 -7.37 -1.27
N LEU A 145 15.77 -8.62 -1.33
CA LEU A 145 17.00 -9.10 -0.70
C LEU A 145 17.96 -9.60 -1.76
N THR A 146 19.18 -9.08 -1.76
CA THR A 146 20.30 -9.60 -2.54
C THR A 146 21.33 -10.23 -1.60
N LEU A 147 21.65 -11.50 -1.83
CA LEU A 147 22.70 -12.24 -1.12
C LEU A 147 23.91 -12.44 -2.04
N VAL A 148 25.10 -12.19 -1.52
CA VAL A 148 26.37 -12.52 -2.14
C VAL A 148 27.11 -13.48 -1.21
N ILE A 149 27.26 -14.72 -1.67
CA ILE A 149 27.90 -15.82 -0.94
C ILE A 149 29.28 -16.02 -1.54
N SER A 150 30.31 -15.94 -0.72
CA SER A 150 31.72 -16.05 -1.15
C SER A 150 32.50 -16.94 -0.22
N PHE A 151 33.39 -17.76 -0.79
CA PHE A 151 34.34 -18.61 -0.07
C PHE A 151 35.48 -18.99 -1.02
N THR A 152 36.65 -19.34 -0.48
CA THR A 152 37.80 -19.79 -1.29
C THR A 152 37.96 -21.30 -1.30
N LYS A 153 37.40 -22.01 -0.32
CA LYS A 153 37.44 -23.46 -0.18
C LYS A 153 36.29 -23.96 0.70
N GLY A 154 35.90 -25.21 0.55
CA GLY A 154 34.77 -25.82 1.23
C GLY A 154 33.44 -25.46 0.55
N SER A 155 32.36 -25.53 1.31
CA SER A 155 31.02 -25.12 0.87
C SER A 155 30.33 -24.31 1.95
N LEU A 156 29.60 -23.29 1.51
CA LEU A 156 28.66 -22.55 2.32
C LEU A 156 27.30 -22.65 1.64
N THR A 157 26.35 -23.25 2.35
CA THR A 157 25.00 -23.50 1.85
C THR A 157 24.02 -22.70 2.68
N VAL A 158 23.34 -21.73 2.09
CA VAL A 158 22.10 -21.21 2.69
C VAL A 158 21.03 -22.28 2.44
N THR A 159 20.32 -22.69 3.48
CA THR A 159 19.33 -23.79 3.42
C THR A 159 17.91 -23.25 3.30
N ASN A 160 17.64 -22.12 3.94
CA ASN A 160 16.31 -21.58 4.07
C ASN A 160 16.35 -20.06 4.30
N ILE A 161 15.46 -19.36 3.60
CA ILE A 161 15.17 -17.95 3.80
C ILE A 161 13.68 -17.85 4.13
N LYS A 162 13.37 -17.28 5.29
CA LYS A 162 11.99 -17.01 5.69
C LYS A 162 11.80 -15.50 5.85
N SER A 163 10.72 -14.95 5.29
CA SER A 163 10.26 -13.60 5.64
C SER A 163 9.03 -13.69 6.54
N VAL A 164 8.90 -12.76 7.48
CA VAL A 164 7.69 -12.58 8.32
C VAL A 164 7.18 -11.17 8.14
N ALA A 165 5.88 -10.97 8.36
CA ALA A 165 5.36 -9.62 8.51
C ALA A 165 6.03 -8.93 9.72
N SER A 166 6.02 -7.60 9.69
CA SER A 166 6.59 -6.71 10.71
C SER A 166 6.37 -7.19 12.15
N ASN A 167 7.27 -6.85 13.07
CA ASN A 167 7.18 -7.04 14.53
C ASN A 167 6.97 -8.47 15.09
N SER A 168 7.40 -9.51 14.37
CA SER A 168 7.13 -10.90 14.76
C SER A 168 8.36 -11.77 14.98
N ASN A 169 8.33 -12.61 16.03
CA ASN A 169 9.43 -13.51 16.43
C ASN A 169 9.24 -14.96 15.92
N CYS A 170 8.65 -15.13 14.73
CA CYS A 170 8.13 -16.41 14.23
C CYS A 170 9.18 -17.29 13.51
N TRP A 171 10.29 -17.60 14.18
CA TRP A 171 11.46 -18.21 13.56
C TRP A 171 11.74 -19.66 13.96
#